data_AF-A0A2V8V2T0-F1
#
_entry.id   AF-A0A2V8V2T0-F1
#
_cell.length_a   1.000
_cell.length_b   1.000
_cell.length_c   1.000
_cell.angle_alpha   90.00
_cell.angle_beta   90.00
_cell.angle_gamma   90.00
#
_symmetry.space_group_name_H-M   'P 1'
#
loop_
_entity.id
_entity.type
_entity.pdbx_description
1 polymer ?
#
loop_
_entity_poly.entity_id
_entity_poly.type
_entity_poly.pdbx_seq_one_letter_code
_entity_poly.pdbx_strand_id
1 'polypeptide(L)' 'MTQRIPMRRTGTPDEIAAVVHFLASPDCSFVTGQCYDASGGRATY' A
#
# COMPACT_ATOMS: atom_id res chain seq x y z
N MET A 1 5.72 7.54 16.95
CA MET A 1 6.08 6.89 15.67
C MET A 1 5.18 7.28 14.49
N THR A 2 3.89 7.57 14.69
CA THR A 2 2.94 7.92 13.61
C THR A 2 3.04 9.36 13.08
N GLN A 3 3.79 10.25 13.74
CA GLN A 3 3.90 11.67 13.34
C GLN A 3 4.48 11.88 11.94
N ARG A 4 5.30 10.94 11.45
CA ARG A 4 5.86 10.94 10.10
C ARG A 4 5.03 10.17 9.07
N ILE A 5 3.88 9.63 9.48
CA ILE A 5 2.91 9.01 8.57
C ILE A 5 1.91 10.12 8.23
N PRO A 6 1.78 10.56 6.96
CA PRO A 6 0.77 11.54 6.56
C PRO A 6 -0.65 11.19 7.02
N MET A 7 -1.03 9.91 6.95
CA MET A 7 -2.33 9.43 7.44
C MET A 7 -2.47 9.37 8.97
N ARG A 8 -1.42 9.69 9.73
CA ARG A 8 -1.39 9.79 11.21
C ARG A 8 -1.81 8.54 11.98
N ARG A 9 -1.80 7.37 11.35
CA ARG A 9 -2.10 6.08 11.98
C ARG A 9 -1.24 4.96 11.41
N THR A 10 -1.19 3.84 12.11
CA THR A 10 -0.69 2.58 11.54
C THR A 10 -1.72 1.99 10.59
N GLY A 11 -1.24 1.30 9.55
CA GLY A 11 -2.10 0.46 8.72
C GLY A 11 -2.53 -0.80 9.45
N THR A 12 -3.56 -1.47 8.94
CA THR A 12 -3.97 -2.81 9.38
C THR A 12 -3.51 -3.88 8.38
N PRO A 13 -3.42 -5.16 8.79
CA PRO A 13 -3.14 -6.25 7.86
C PRO A 13 -4.10 -6.31 6.68
N ASP A 14 -5.39 -6.01 6.90
CA ASP A 14 -6.42 -6.05 5.85
C ASP A 14 -6.18 -5.01 4.76
N GLU A 15 -5.63 -3.85 5.10
CA GLU A 15 -5.28 -2.82 4.12
C GLU A 15 -4.14 -3.28 3.19
N ILE A 16 -3.17 -4.02 3.73
CA ILE A 16 -2.11 -4.64 2.92
C ILE A 16 -2.68 -5.77 2.07
N ALA A 17 -3.55 -6.61 2.65
CA ALA A 17 -4.22 -7.70 1.94
C ALA A 17 -5.06 -7.18 0.76
N ALA A 18 -5.73 -6.04 0.91
CA ALA A 18 -6.50 -5.41 -0.17
C ALA A 18 -5.61 -4.98 -1.34
N VAL A 19 -4.43 -4.41 -1.06
CA VAL A 19 -3.45 -4.06 -2.12
C VAL A 19 -2.98 -5.32 -2.84
N VAL A 20 -2.61 -6.37 -2.09
CA VAL A 20 -2.17 -7.65 -2.67
C VAL A 20 -3.28 -8.30 -3.49
N HIS A 21 -4.52 -8.29 -3.00
CA HIS A 21 -5.68 -8.80 -3.73
C HIS A 21 -5.83 -8.10 -5.07
N PHE A 22 -5.78 -6.77 -5.10
CA PHE A 22 -5.86 -6.02 -6.36
C PHE A 22 -4.71 -6.42 -7.31
N LEU A 23 -3.46 -6.45 -6.83
CA LEU A 23 -2.30 -6.80 -7.65
C LEU A 23 -2.35 -8.24 -8.19
N ALA A 24 -2.98 -9.17 -7.48
CA ALA A 24 -3.16 -10.55 -7.91
C ALA A 24 -4.39 -10.76 -8.81
N SER A 25 -5.27 -9.77 -8.92
CA SER A 25 -6.52 -9.88 -9.66
C SER A 25 -6.35 -9.60 -11.16
N PRO A 26 -7.31 -10.03 -12.01
CA PRO A 26 -7.33 -9.66 -13.43
C PRO A 26 -7.36 -8.15 -13.68
N ASP A 27 -7.81 -7.34 -12.72
CA ASP A 27 -7.86 -5.87 -12.84
C ASP A 27 -6.46 -5.25 -12.93
N CYS A 28 -5.41 -5.99 -12.56
CA CYS A 28 -4.02 -5.58 -12.65
C CYS A 28 -3.27 -6.22 -13.84
N SER A 29 -3.99 -6.71 -14.87
CA SER A 29 -3.40 -7.56 -15.94
C SER A 29 -2.28 -6.94 -16.78
N PHE A 30 -2.13 -5.61 -16.77
CA PHE A 30 -1.11 -4.89 -17.55
C PHE A 30 -0.06 -4.20 -16.69
N VAL A 31 0.04 -4.60 -15.43
CA VAL A 31 0.98 -4.05 -14.45
C VAL A 31 2.04 -5.09 -14.13
N THR A 32 3.31 -4.72 -14.28
CA THR A 32 4.44 -5.58 -13.89
C THR A 32 5.68 -4.76 -13.55
N GLY A 33 6.58 -5.34 -12.74
CA GLY A 33 7.88 -4.74 -12.40
C GLY A 33 7.81 -3.47 -11.55
N GLN A 34 6.70 -3.22 -10.86
CA GLN A 34 6.50 -2.03 -10.03
C GLN A 34 6.63 -2.33 -8.53
N CYS A 35 7.00 -1.30 -7.77
CA CYS A 35 6.96 -1.31 -6.30
C CYS A 35 5.79 -0.43 -5.82
N TYR A 36 4.90 -1.00 -5.02
CA TYR A 36 3.73 -0.30 -4.48
C TYR A 36 3.95 0.08 -3.01
N ASP A 37 3.87 1.38 -2.70
CA ASP A 37 3.91 1.84 -1.31
C ASP A 37 2.52 1.78 -0.67
N ALA A 38 2.40 1.00 0.40
CA ALA A 38 1.21 0.91 1.24
C ALA A 38 1.52 1.37 2.67
N SER A 39 2.25 2.49 2.82
CA SER A 39 2.78 2.93 4.12
C SER A 39 1.98 4.02 4.82
N GLY A 40 0.82 4.38 4.27
CA GLY A 40 0.07 5.57 4.67
C GLY A 40 0.78 6.88 4.34
N GLY A 41 1.65 6.86 3.32
CA GLY A 41 2.45 7.98 2.83
C GLY A 41 3.79 8.20 3.55
N ARG A 42 4.25 7.25 4.37
CA ARG A 42 5.50 7.39 5.14
C ARG A 42 6.76 7.32 4.27
N ALA A 43 6.75 6.55 3.18
CA ALA A 43 7.95 6.32 2.37
C ALA A 43 8.41 7.56 1.58
N THR A 44 7.53 8.55 1.39
CA THR A 44 7.79 9.76 0.60
C THR A 44 8.05 11.01 1.45
N TYR A 45 8.25 10.87 2.78
CA TYR A 45 8.48 11.97 3.74
C TYR A 45 9.77 11.84 4.59
#